data_AF-A0A522XG98-F1
#
_entry.id   AF-A0A522XG98-F1
#
_cell.length_a   1.000
_cell.length_b   1.000
_cell.length_c   1.000
_cell.angle_alpha   90.00
_cell.angle_beta   90.00
_cell.angle_gamma   90.00
#
_symmetry.space_group_name_H-M   'P 1'
#
loop_
_entity.id
_entity.type
_entity.pdbx_description
1 polymer ?
#
loop_
_entity_poly.entity_id
_entity_poly.type
_entity_poly.pdbx_seq_one_letter_code
_entity_poly.pdbx_strand_id
1 'polypeptide(L)'
;MFVSLLLMASMSWTPIPELAGQGVVLSQRIGDGVGEACRRVAIATDQTLYLYPRPVMTGDGNTRGETAIVGVFSDEQIQLLRANVPGVDGDDRFWHEIVDSIGNRGYILAFDPTTGQSTLRFCP
;
A
#
# COMPACT_ATOMS: atom_id res chain seq x y z
N MET A 1 -57.18 -41.76 8.63
CA MET A 1 -55.99 -41.82 9.51
C MET A 1 -54.76 -41.48 8.70
N PHE A 2 -54.18 -40.30 8.92
CA PHE A 2 -52.77 -40.03 8.66
C PHE A 2 -52.30 -39.07 9.75
N VAL A 3 -51.49 -39.60 10.66
CA VAL A 3 -50.73 -38.84 11.65
C VAL A 3 -49.58 -38.18 10.89
N SER A 4 -49.36 -36.88 11.09
CA SER A 4 -48.14 -36.24 10.62
C SER A 4 -47.61 -35.29 11.68
N LEU A 5 -46.36 -35.59 12.02
CA LEU A 5 -45.56 -35.12 13.14
C LEU A 5 -45.30 -33.61 13.11
N LEU A 6 -45.13 -33.06 14.32
CA LEU A 6 -44.46 -31.80 14.61
C LEU A 6 -43.08 -31.71 13.92
N LEU A 7 -42.78 -30.53 13.37
CA LEU A 7 -41.44 -29.94 13.44
C LEU A 7 -41.60 -28.44 13.73
N MET A 8 -41.55 -28.06 15.01
CA MET A 8 -41.29 -26.68 15.41
C MET A 8 -39.81 -26.41 15.18
N ALA A 9 -39.47 -25.84 14.02
CA ALA A 9 -38.16 -25.24 13.81
C ALA A 9 -38.15 -23.91 14.55
N SER A 10 -37.59 -23.91 15.76
CA SER A 10 -37.27 -22.73 16.54
C SER A 10 -36.27 -21.86 15.74
N MET A 11 -36.76 -20.81 15.10
CA MET A 11 -35.89 -19.73 14.62
C MET A 11 -35.37 -18.98 15.84
N SER A 12 -34.22 -19.40 16.36
CA SER A 12 -33.42 -18.54 17.22
C SER A 12 -32.95 -17.36 16.38
N TRP A 13 -33.69 -16.25 16.46
CA TRP A 13 -33.18 -14.92 16.13
C TRP A 13 -32.07 -14.60 17.12
N THR A 14 -30.87 -15.10 16.86
CA THR A 14 -29.67 -14.50 17.44
C THR A 14 -29.45 -13.19 16.69
N PRO A 15 -29.49 -12.02 17.34
CA PRO A 15 -29.01 -10.80 16.71
C PRO A 15 -27.57 -11.06 16.29
N ILE A 16 -27.31 -11.01 14.98
CA ILE A 16 -25.95 -11.00 14.45
C ILE A 16 -25.29 -9.78 15.12
N PRO A 17 -24.22 -9.94 15.90
CA PRO A 17 -23.53 -8.81 16.47
C PRO A 17 -23.17 -7.90 15.31
N GLU A 18 -23.62 -6.65 15.41
CA GLU A 18 -23.37 -5.59 14.45
C GLU A 18 -21.93 -5.72 13.93
N LEU A 19 -21.81 -5.98 12.63
CA LEU A 19 -20.61 -5.70 11.84
C LEU A 19 -20.35 -4.17 11.77
N ALA A 20 -20.53 -3.45 12.88
CA ALA A 20 -20.15 -2.06 13.08
C ALA A 20 -18.62 -1.86 13.11
N GLY A 21 -17.85 -2.83 12.60
CA GLY A 21 -16.38 -2.78 12.52
C GLY A 21 -15.80 -3.07 11.14
N GLN A 22 -16.60 -3.34 10.10
CA GLN A 22 -16.07 -3.74 8.78
C GLN A 22 -16.40 -2.77 7.64
N GLY A 23 -17.04 -1.63 7.93
CA GLY A 23 -17.46 -0.64 6.93
C GLY A 23 -16.70 0.69 6.98
N VAL A 24 -15.79 0.89 7.93
CA VAL A 24 -14.82 1.97 7.84
C VAL A 24 -13.66 1.39 7.07
N VAL A 25 -13.74 1.44 5.73
CA VAL A 25 -12.51 1.65 4.96
C VAL A 25 -11.95 2.94 5.55
N LEU A 26 -11.06 2.77 6.53
CA LEU A 26 -10.25 3.82 7.06
C LEU A 26 -9.49 4.31 5.84
N SER A 27 -10.00 5.36 5.21
CA SER A 27 -9.13 6.44 4.78
C SER A 27 -8.49 6.97 6.07
N GLN A 28 -7.61 6.16 6.67
CA GLN A 28 -6.66 6.62 7.65
C GLN A 28 -5.88 7.63 6.85
N ARG A 29 -6.06 8.91 7.18
CA ARG A 29 -5.28 9.94 6.50
C ARG A 29 -3.83 9.58 6.76
N ILE A 30 -3.07 9.63 5.70
CA ILE A 30 -1.66 9.32 5.72
C ILE A 30 -0.99 10.14 6.82
N GLY A 31 -0.41 9.49 7.84
CA GLY A 31 0.24 10.17 8.96
C GLY A 31 -0.61 10.34 10.23
N ASP A 32 -1.85 9.85 10.26
CA ASP A 32 -2.70 9.86 11.48
C ASP A 32 -2.49 8.61 12.38
N GLY A 33 -1.67 7.63 11.96
CA GLY A 33 -1.34 6.48 12.78
C GLY A 33 -0.34 6.81 13.91
N VAL A 34 -0.53 6.23 15.09
CA VAL A 34 0.41 6.42 16.22
C VAL A 34 1.81 5.94 15.82
N GLY A 35 2.79 6.85 15.78
CA GLY A 35 4.16 6.56 15.34
C GLY A 35 4.40 6.75 13.84
N GLU A 36 3.38 7.08 13.05
CA GLU A 36 3.54 7.46 11.65
C GLU A 36 4.02 8.91 11.56
N ALA A 37 5.28 9.09 11.16
CA ALA A 37 5.75 10.42 10.79
C ALA A 37 5.27 10.74 9.36
N CYS A 38 4.62 11.89 9.18
CA CYS A 38 4.20 12.36 7.87
C CYS A 38 5.38 12.37 6.87
N ARG A 39 5.20 11.71 5.72
CA ARG A 39 6.19 11.63 4.65
C ARG A 39 5.63 12.17 3.35
N ARG A 40 6.52 12.78 2.56
CA ARG A 40 6.25 13.24 1.19
C ARG A 40 7.32 12.78 0.24
N VAL A 41 6.93 12.61 -1.02
CA VAL A 41 7.85 12.28 -2.11
C VAL A 41 8.76 13.49 -2.40
N ALA A 42 10.04 13.20 -2.54
CA ALA A 42 11.13 14.16 -2.71
C ALA A 42 11.91 13.86 -3.99
N ILE A 43 11.24 14.07 -5.12
CA ILE A 43 11.82 14.00 -6.46
C ILE A 43 11.69 15.38 -7.13
N ALA A 44 12.40 15.62 -8.22
CA ALA A 44 12.19 16.85 -8.99
C ALA A 44 10.80 16.87 -9.63
N THR A 45 10.22 18.06 -9.84
CA THR A 45 8.83 18.20 -10.32
C THR A 45 8.62 17.71 -11.76
N ASP A 46 9.69 17.57 -12.54
CA ASP A 46 9.70 17.02 -13.89
C ASP A 46 10.01 15.51 -13.94
N GLN A 47 10.27 14.88 -12.78
CA GLN A 47 10.46 13.44 -12.65
C GLN A 47 9.17 12.74 -12.23
N THR A 48 9.04 11.49 -12.63
CA THR A 48 8.00 10.58 -12.12
C THR A 48 8.68 9.38 -11.48
N LEU A 49 8.37 9.15 -10.21
CA LEU A 49 8.74 7.92 -9.52
C LEU A 49 7.62 6.91 -9.74
N TYR A 50 7.95 5.64 -9.92
CA TYR A 50 6.94 4.61 -10.17
C TYR A 50 6.77 3.72 -8.94
N LEU A 51 5.52 3.36 -8.66
CA LEU A 51 5.16 2.38 -7.66
C LEU A 51 5.15 0.98 -8.30
N TYR A 52 5.89 0.05 -7.74
CA TYR A 52 6.00 -1.33 -8.23
C TYR A 52 5.34 -2.31 -7.26
N PRO A 53 4.83 -3.45 -7.75
CA PRO A 53 4.25 -4.46 -6.87
C PRO A 53 5.31 -5.19 -6.04
N ARG A 54 6.58 -5.23 -6.48
CA ARG A 54 7.71 -5.82 -5.76
C ARG A 54 8.96 -4.94 -5.86
N PRO A 55 9.92 -5.07 -4.92
CA PRO A 55 11.15 -4.27 -4.90
C PRO A 55 12.19 -4.85 -5.86
N VAL A 56 11.91 -4.78 -7.17
CA VAL A 56 12.80 -5.26 -8.21
C VAL A 56 12.71 -4.32 -9.40
N MET A 57 13.86 -3.94 -9.98
CA MET A 57 13.88 -3.59 -11.40
C MET A 57 14.81 -4.50 -12.17
N THR A 58 14.21 -5.24 -13.09
CA THR A 58 14.90 -5.96 -14.16
C THR A 58 15.73 -4.99 -14.99
N GLY A 59 17.06 -5.14 -14.93
CA GLY A 59 18.06 -4.32 -15.63
C GLY A 59 18.22 -4.65 -17.12
N ASP A 60 17.34 -5.47 -17.68
CA ASP A 60 17.55 -6.18 -18.95
C ASP A 60 16.92 -5.45 -20.16
N GLY A 61 16.19 -4.35 -19.97
CA GLY A 61 15.44 -3.69 -21.05
C GLY A 61 14.33 -4.55 -21.67
N ASN A 62 14.06 -5.74 -21.13
CA ASN A 62 13.04 -6.67 -21.60
C ASN A 62 12.03 -6.93 -20.48
N THR A 63 11.17 -5.93 -20.25
CA THR A 63 10.09 -5.89 -19.27
C THR A 63 8.98 -6.89 -19.62
N ARG A 64 9.10 -8.13 -19.14
CA ARG A 64 7.99 -9.10 -19.17
C ARG A 64 7.48 -9.54 -17.80
N GLY A 65 7.97 -8.97 -16.71
CA GLY A 65 7.55 -9.36 -15.36
C GLY A 65 6.57 -8.40 -14.71
N GLU A 66 6.99 -7.15 -14.51
CA GLU A 66 6.31 -6.26 -13.58
C GLU A 66 6.15 -4.87 -14.18
N THR A 67 4.94 -4.58 -14.65
CA THR A 67 4.54 -3.22 -15.00
C THR A 67 4.36 -2.43 -13.72
N ALA A 68 4.89 -1.20 -13.68
CA ALA A 68 4.57 -0.25 -12.63
C ALA A 68 3.05 -0.19 -12.41
N ILE A 69 2.63 -0.14 -11.14
CA ILE A 69 1.24 0.03 -10.73
C ILE A 69 0.75 1.40 -11.20
N VAL A 70 1.48 2.45 -10.78
CA VAL A 70 1.12 3.85 -11.03
C VAL A 70 2.35 4.74 -10.86
N GLY A 71 2.32 5.95 -11.42
CA GLY A 71 3.26 7.01 -11.09
C GLY A 71 2.92 7.68 -9.77
N VAL A 72 3.95 8.00 -9.00
CA VAL A 72 3.91 8.76 -7.74
C VAL A 72 4.54 10.12 -8.01
N PHE A 73 3.87 11.18 -7.57
CA PHE A 73 4.21 12.55 -7.96
C PHE A 73 5.07 13.26 -6.92
N SER A 74 5.81 14.28 -7.34
CA SER A 74 6.51 15.17 -6.42
C SER A 74 5.55 15.73 -5.36
N ASP A 75 6.02 15.81 -4.13
CA ASP A 75 5.32 16.37 -2.97
C ASP A 75 4.05 15.62 -2.55
N GLU A 76 3.75 14.50 -3.20
CA GLU A 76 2.68 13.60 -2.81
C GLU A 76 2.91 13.10 -1.39
N GLN A 77 1.87 13.20 -0.56
CA GLN A 77 1.89 12.66 0.80
C GLN A 77 1.65 11.15 0.73
N ILE A 78 2.53 10.37 1.35
CA ILE A 78 2.53 8.90 1.30
C ILE A 78 2.59 8.33 2.72
N GLN A 79 2.02 7.14 2.92
CA GLN A 79 2.19 6.40 4.16
C GLN A 79 3.39 5.48 3.99
N LEU A 80 4.40 5.63 4.85
CA LEU A 80 5.57 4.76 4.83
C LEU A 80 5.30 3.53 5.69
N LEU A 81 5.32 2.34 5.08
CA LEU A 81 5.15 1.07 5.79
C LEU A 81 6.50 0.48 6.22
N ARG A 82 7.48 0.44 5.31
CA ARG A 82 8.85 -0.04 5.57
C ARG A 82 9.85 0.80 4.79
N ALA A 83 10.90 1.26 5.46
CA ALA A 83 12.02 1.96 4.83
C ALA A 83 13.15 1.00 4.46
N ASN A 84 13.87 1.31 3.38
CA ASN A 84 15.11 0.62 2.98
C ASN A 84 14.96 -0.91 2.87
N VAL A 85 13.85 -1.36 2.29
CA VAL A 85 13.63 -2.75 1.91
C VAL A 85 14.68 -3.14 0.86
N PRO A 86 15.47 -4.20 1.07
CA PRO A 86 16.44 -4.65 0.08
C PRO A 86 15.72 -5.15 -1.17
N GLY A 87 16.32 -4.88 -2.33
CA GLY A 87 15.89 -5.44 -3.60
C GLY A 87 15.93 -6.97 -3.61
N VAL A 88 15.17 -7.57 -4.53
CA VAL A 88 15.12 -9.01 -4.74
C VAL A 88 15.52 -9.35 -6.18
N ASP A 89 15.73 -10.64 -6.46
CA ASP A 89 15.95 -11.17 -7.81
C ASP A 89 17.15 -10.52 -8.54
N GLY A 90 18.21 -10.20 -7.80
CA GLY A 90 19.44 -9.60 -8.32
C GLY A 90 19.46 -8.07 -8.32
N ASP A 91 18.39 -7.42 -7.86
CA ASP A 91 18.38 -5.97 -7.60
C ASP A 91 19.13 -5.65 -6.29
N ASP A 92 20.15 -4.82 -6.39
CA ASP A 92 21.01 -4.39 -5.28
C ASP A 92 20.58 -3.05 -4.65
N ARG A 93 19.51 -2.42 -5.17
CA ARG A 93 19.00 -1.15 -4.66
C ARG A 93 18.10 -1.34 -3.45
N PHE A 94 17.86 -0.23 -2.76
CA PHE A 94 16.90 -0.14 -1.67
C PHE A 94 15.58 0.46 -2.13
N TRP A 95 14.52 0.05 -1.46
CA TRP A 95 13.14 0.41 -1.76
C TRP A 95 12.41 0.88 -0.51
N HIS A 96 11.42 1.76 -0.66
CA HIS A 96 10.45 2.03 0.40
C HIS A 96 9.15 1.33 0.04
N GLU A 97 8.61 0.57 0.98
CA GLU A 97 7.22 0.11 0.87
C GLU A 97 6.30 1.21 1.40
N ILE A 98 5.37 1.63 0.54
CA ILE A 98 4.48 2.75 0.82
C ILE A 98 3.01 2.41 0.50
N VAL A 99 2.11 3.25 0.98
CA VAL A 99 0.78 3.46 0.42
C VAL A 99 0.73 4.88 -0.14
N ASP A 100 0.35 5.02 -1.41
CA ASP A 100 0.19 6.33 -2.07
C ASP A 100 -1.06 7.09 -1.59
N SER A 101 -1.26 8.30 -2.08
CA SER A 101 -2.37 9.18 -1.65
C SER A 101 -3.78 8.66 -1.97
N ILE A 102 -3.90 7.67 -2.85
CA ILE A 102 -5.17 7.06 -3.26
C ILE A 102 -5.34 5.62 -2.77
N GLY A 103 -4.38 5.09 -2.02
CA GLY A 103 -4.46 3.79 -1.36
C GLY A 103 -3.73 2.64 -2.05
N ASN A 104 -2.97 2.89 -3.12
CA ASN A 104 -2.16 1.84 -3.74
C ASN A 104 -0.95 1.52 -2.87
N ARG A 105 -0.78 0.24 -2.54
CA ARG A 105 0.39 -0.25 -1.82
C ARG A 105 1.42 -0.81 -2.79
N GLY A 106 2.68 -0.46 -2.60
CA GLY A 106 3.77 -0.99 -3.39
C GLY A 106 5.13 -0.46 -2.95
N TYR A 107 6.09 -0.54 -3.86
CA TYR A 107 7.49 -0.22 -3.63
C TYR A 107 7.93 0.91 -4.55
N ILE A 108 8.59 1.92 -3.99
CA ILE A 108 9.30 2.96 -4.74
C ILE A 108 10.79 2.84 -4.47
N LEU A 109 11.65 3.28 -5.39
CA LEU A 109 13.09 3.35 -5.13
C LEU A 109 13.34 4.23 -3.91
N ALA A 110 14.20 3.79 -2.99
CA ALA A 110 14.46 4.51 -1.75
C ALA A 110 15.32 5.75 -1.95
N PHE A 111 16.19 5.70 -2.95
CA PHE A 111 17.14 6.74 -3.29
C PHE A 111 17.08 7.03 -4.78
N ASP A 112 17.18 8.30 -5.14
CA ASP A 112 17.37 8.69 -6.53
C ASP A 112 18.75 8.20 -7.00
N PRO A 113 18.84 7.43 -8.10
CA PRO A 113 20.09 6.81 -8.54
C PRO A 113 21.11 7.82 -9.09
N THR A 114 20.67 9.03 -9.42
CA THR A 114 21.53 10.11 -9.95
C THR A 114 22.12 10.94 -8.83
N THR A 115 21.32 11.28 -7.83
CA THR A 115 21.70 12.21 -6.74
C THR A 115 22.07 11.50 -5.44
N GLY A 116 21.68 10.25 -5.27
CA GLY A 116 21.83 9.49 -4.02
C GLY A 116 20.93 9.97 -2.88
N GLN A 117 20.07 10.97 -3.12
CA GLN A 117 19.17 11.49 -2.09
C GLN A 117 17.98 10.56 -1.88
N SER A 118 17.46 10.54 -0.65
CA SER A 118 16.22 9.84 -0.34
C SER A 118 15.06 10.37 -1.19
N THR A 119 14.28 9.48 -1.78
CA THR A 119 13.05 9.83 -2.51
C THR A 119 11.90 10.23 -1.60
N LEU A 120 12.09 10.17 -0.29
CA LEU A 120 11.15 10.62 0.73
C LEU A 120 11.77 11.66 1.65
N ARG A 121 10.95 12.65 2.04
CA ARG A 121 11.26 13.64 3.07
C ARG A 121 10.15 13.70 4.13
N PHE A 122 10.48 14.23 5.30
CA PHE A 122 9.45 14.56 6.29
C PHE A 122 8.56 15.70 5.77
N CYS A 123 7.30 15.70 6.18
CA CYS A 123 6.44 16.85 5.96
C CYS A 123 7.00 18.08 6.72
N PRO A 124 6.88 19.29 6.15
CA PRO A 124 7.20 20.53 6.84
C PRO A 124 6.26 20.79 8.03
#